data_AF-A0A1H2QD57-F1
#
_entry.id   AF-A0A1H2QD57-F1
#
_cell.length_a   1.000
_cell.length_b   1.000
_cell.length_c   1.000
_cell.angle_alpha   90.00
_cell.angle_beta   90.00
_cell.angle_gamma   90.00
#
_symmetry.space_group_name_H-M   'P 1'
#
loop_
_entity.id
_entity.type
_entity.pdbx_description
1 polymer ?
#
loop_
_entity_poly.entity_id
_entity_poly.type
_entity_poly.pdbx_seq_one_letter_code
_entity_poly.pdbx_strand_id
1 'polypeptide(L)'
;MLLFLTGTTLLCLKGSLAFGGILCVGSVAFLVALCIISILLHERREGKILYKETSYQYLFFLSLIAWGVLFGSSFLDPTAFPALLMGIIFSAFGGDILALSLGLYMDLVYCLALGLSGFYTAGYVGLTLCAVLLSRVLRQQKRFEKISSYVMMEALTVGFAAVAGYFTDLHLTYEMLLVAGGVGVVEILYTMLILPRFEGLIGHEEVVLYEMLLDPAYSLLMELRSFSEAEYQRACKVAHLARLCGEEIGVNANLCEAGGLYYRIGKMMGEPEIDHAVKIAGRHNFPKELTDILYEYEAVLKKPSSEESAIVHMCDALVKKVEAFAAASSSMESSWNQEMVIYQTLNELSSLGIYDDSSISMNQFLKIRNRLVREGSLV
;
A
#
# COMPACT_ATOMS: atom_id res chain seq x y z
N MET A 1 -18.33 -10.71 7.62
CA MET A 1 -19.80 -10.77 7.84
C MET A 1 -20.13 -11.47 9.15
N LEU A 2 -19.95 -12.80 9.27
CA LEU A 2 -20.25 -13.55 10.50
C LEU A 2 -19.57 -12.96 11.74
N LEU A 3 -18.26 -12.65 11.67
CA LEU A 3 -17.50 -12.05 12.77
C LEU A 3 -18.14 -10.75 13.31
N PHE A 4 -18.57 -9.87 12.42
CA PHE A 4 -19.19 -8.59 12.81
C PHE A 4 -20.56 -8.81 13.45
N LEU A 5 -21.38 -9.71 12.90
CA LEU A 5 -22.68 -10.05 13.50
C LEU A 5 -22.50 -10.70 14.88
N THR A 6 -21.57 -11.66 15.03
CA THR A 6 -21.30 -12.30 16.31
C THR A 6 -20.71 -11.33 17.34
N GLY A 7 -19.83 -10.42 16.91
CA GLY A 7 -19.28 -9.38 17.79
C GLY A 7 -20.36 -8.43 18.29
N THR A 8 -21.21 -7.93 17.37
CA THR A 8 -22.32 -7.03 17.71
C THR A 8 -23.29 -7.69 18.70
N THR A 9 -23.68 -8.95 18.48
CA THR A 9 -24.63 -9.64 19.35
C THR A 9 -24.05 -9.86 20.74
N LEU A 10 -22.77 -10.28 20.85
CA LEU A 10 -22.09 -10.42 22.14
C LEU A 10 -22.02 -9.10 22.92
N LEU A 11 -21.72 -8.00 22.23
CA LEU A 11 -21.64 -6.69 22.86
C LEU A 11 -23.02 -6.17 23.30
N CYS A 12 -24.06 -6.36 22.48
CA CYS A 12 -25.43 -5.99 22.85
C CYS A 12 -25.97 -6.84 24.01
N LEU A 13 -25.61 -8.13 24.09
CA LEU A 13 -25.93 -8.98 25.23
C LEU A 13 -25.27 -8.44 26.51
N LYS A 14 -24.01 -7.99 26.41
CA LYS A 14 -23.29 -7.36 27.53
C LYS A 14 -23.95 -6.05 27.97
N GLY A 15 -24.41 -5.23 27.02
CA GLY A 15 -25.17 -4.01 27.29
C GLY A 15 -26.61 -4.23 27.78
N SER A 16 -27.04 -5.49 27.94
CA SER A 16 -28.39 -5.86 28.40
C SER A 16 -29.53 -5.26 27.54
N LEU A 17 -29.29 -5.08 26.23
CA LEU A 17 -30.34 -4.61 25.32
C LEU A 17 -31.45 -5.65 25.18
N ALA A 18 -32.69 -5.17 25.13
CA ALA A 18 -33.83 -6.00 24.77
C ALA A 18 -33.67 -6.60 23.37
N PHE A 19 -34.34 -7.72 23.10
CA PHE A 19 -34.26 -8.43 21.81
C PHE A 19 -34.51 -7.52 20.59
N GLY A 20 -35.47 -6.59 20.69
CA GLY A 20 -35.72 -5.60 19.64
C GLY A 20 -34.54 -4.65 19.39
N GLY A 21 -33.83 -4.25 20.45
CA GLY A 21 -32.62 -3.44 20.35
C GLY A 21 -31.46 -4.19 19.68
N ILE A 22 -31.28 -5.47 20.01
CA ILE A 22 -30.28 -6.35 19.37
C ILE A 22 -30.55 -6.46 17.86
N LEU A 23 -31.82 -6.62 17.46
CA LEU A 23 -32.20 -6.66 16.04
C LEU A 23 -31.92 -5.34 15.32
N CYS A 24 -32.19 -4.20 15.96
CA CYS A 24 -31.92 -2.88 15.38
C CYS A 24 -30.41 -2.62 15.21
N VAL A 25 -29.60 -2.88 16.24
CA VAL A 25 -28.14 -2.70 16.14
C VAL A 25 -27.54 -3.69 15.16
N GLY A 26 -28.02 -4.94 15.16
CA GLY A 26 -27.60 -5.98 14.22
C GLY A 26 -27.92 -5.63 12.76
N SER A 27 -29.07 -5.01 12.48
CA SER A 27 -29.43 -4.60 11.11
C SER A 27 -28.59 -3.43 10.62
N VAL A 28 -28.33 -2.43 11.47
CA VAL A 28 -27.38 -1.34 11.17
C VAL A 28 -25.98 -1.90 10.92
N ALA A 29 -25.53 -2.81 11.79
CA ALA A 29 -24.23 -3.46 11.64
C ALA A 29 -24.09 -4.26 10.35
N PHE A 30 -25.15 -4.97 9.96
CA PHE A 30 -25.19 -5.69 8.70
C PHE A 30 -25.06 -4.76 7.49
N LEU A 31 -25.82 -3.65 7.47
CA LEU A 31 -25.78 -2.68 6.38
C LEU A 31 -24.41 -1.99 6.26
N VAL A 32 -23.82 -1.57 7.39
CA VAL A 32 -22.49 -0.95 7.37
C VAL A 32 -21.42 -1.95 6.93
N ALA A 33 -21.49 -3.20 7.39
CA ALA A 33 -20.59 -4.25 6.93
C ALA A 33 -20.72 -4.52 5.42
N LEU A 34 -21.94 -4.46 4.85
CA LEU A 34 -22.14 -4.55 3.39
C LEU A 34 -21.52 -3.37 2.66
N CYS A 35 -21.68 -2.15 3.16
CA CYS A 35 -21.06 -0.96 2.58
C CYS A 35 -19.53 -1.08 2.57
N ILE A 36 -18.92 -1.50 3.68
CA ILE A 36 -17.46 -1.68 3.80
C ILE A 36 -16.97 -2.75 2.81
N ILE A 37 -17.67 -3.89 2.72
CA ILE A 37 -17.34 -4.93 1.74
C ILE A 37 -17.45 -4.39 0.31
N SER A 38 -18.46 -3.57 0.02
CA SER A 38 -18.67 -2.98 -1.31
C SER A 38 -17.59 -1.97 -1.68
N ILE A 39 -17.17 -1.11 -0.74
CA ILE A 39 -16.05 -0.18 -0.93
C ILE A 39 -14.75 -0.97 -1.15
N LEU A 40 -14.50 -1.99 -0.33
CA LEU A 40 -13.33 -2.86 -0.47
C LEU A 40 -13.31 -3.58 -1.84
N LEU A 41 -14.47 -4.03 -2.33
CA LEU A 41 -14.57 -4.60 -3.68
C LEU A 41 -14.37 -3.54 -4.78
N HIS A 42 -14.85 -2.32 -4.58
CA HIS A 42 -14.70 -1.22 -5.52
C HIS A 42 -13.23 -0.76 -5.62
N GLU A 43 -12.56 -0.51 -4.50
CA GLU A 43 -11.16 -0.08 -4.48
C GLU A 43 -10.22 -1.15 -5.07
N ARG A 44 -10.56 -2.43 -4.89
CA ARG A 44 -9.86 -3.53 -5.58
C ARG A 44 -10.09 -3.55 -7.09
N ARG A 45 -11.31 -3.27 -7.54
CA ARG A 45 -11.62 -3.20 -8.99
C ARG A 45 -10.92 -2.02 -9.66
N GLU A 46 -10.74 -0.91 -8.95
CA GLU A 46 -9.99 0.24 -9.44
C GLU A 46 -8.46 0.08 -9.29
N GLY A 47 -7.99 -1.05 -8.75
CA GLY A 47 -6.56 -1.31 -8.53
C GLY A 47 -5.91 -0.37 -7.51
N LYS A 48 -6.68 0.46 -6.79
CA LYS A 48 -6.17 1.39 -5.76
C LYS A 48 -5.61 0.66 -4.54
N ILE A 49 -6.04 -0.57 -4.34
CA ILE A 49 -5.61 -1.45 -3.27
C ILE A 49 -5.19 -2.77 -3.90
N LEU A 50 -3.93 -3.15 -3.72
CA LEU A 50 -3.45 -4.47 -4.14
C LEU A 50 -4.26 -5.56 -3.41
N TYR A 51 -4.53 -6.68 -4.09
CA TYR A 51 -5.14 -7.88 -3.48
C TYR A 51 -4.36 -8.37 -2.23
N LYS A 52 -3.10 -7.94 -2.16
CA LYS A 52 -2.03 -8.34 -1.25
C LYS A 52 -2.06 -7.60 0.10
N GLU A 53 -2.22 -6.27 0.09
CA GLU A 53 -2.27 -5.46 1.32
C GLU A 53 -3.53 -5.69 2.18
N THR A 54 -4.50 -6.43 1.63
CA THR A 54 -5.84 -6.57 2.21
C THR A 54 -6.37 -7.99 2.20
N SER A 55 -5.51 -9.01 2.35
CA SER A 55 -5.97 -10.39 2.47
C SER A 55 -7.17 -10.49 3.41
N TYR A 56 -8.24 -11.17 3.01
CA TYR A 56 -9.43 -11.30 3.86
C TYR A 56 -9.09 -11.93 5.22
N GLN A 57 -8.03 -12.75 5.26
CA GLN A 57 -7.49 -13.30 6.50
C GLN A 57 -6.90 -12.21 7.39
N TYR A 58 -6.14 -11.28 6.79
CA TYR A 58 -5.54 -10.16 7.50
C TYR A 58 -6.59 -9.19 8.07
N LEU A 59 -7.58 -8.81 7.25
CA LEU A 59 -8.74 -8.03 7.70
C LEU A 59 -9.46 -8.76 8.84
N PHE A 60 -9.64 -10.08 8.71
CA PHE A 60 -10.28 -10.90 9.73
C PHE A 60 -9.52 -10.89 11.06
N PHE A 61 -8.20 -11.06 11.04
CA PHE A 61 -7.37 -11.00 12.25
C PHE A 61 -7.39 -9.62 12.92
N LEU A 62 -7.24 -8.54 12.14
CA LEU A 62 -7.34 -7.18 12.67
C LEU A 62 -8.73 -6.90 13.26
N SER A 63 -9.78 -7.32 12.56
CA SER A 63 -11.16 -7.18 13.05
C SER A 63 -11.39 -7.98 14.32
N LEU A 64 -10.78 -9.17 14.45
CA LEU A 64 -10.86 -10.01 15.65
C LEU A 64 -10.15 -9.36 16.84
N ILE A 65 -8.99 -8.74 16.62
CA ILE A 65 -8.29 -7.97 17.66
C ILE A 65 -9.14 -6.77 18.07
N ALA A 66 -9.67 -5.99 17.12
CA ALA A 66 -10.54 -4.85 17.41
C ALA A 66 -11.78 -5.27 18.21
N TRP A 67 -12.45 -6.38 17.85
CA TRP A 67 -13.55 -6.94 18.63
C TRP A 67 -13.12 -7.36 20.04
N GLY A 68 -11.93 -7.93 20.19
CA GLY A 68 -11.36 -8.25 21.50
C GLY A 68 -11.14 -7.01 22.37
N VAL A 69 -10.62 -5.93 21.79
CA VAL A 69 -10.43 -4.64 22.48
C VAL A 69 -11.78 -4.04 22.87
N LEU A 70 -12.77 -4.00 21.98
CA LEU A 70 -14.14 -3.52 22.27
C LEU A 70 -14.80 -4.30 23.41
N PHE A 71 -14.67 -5.63 23.39
CA PHE A 71 -15.25 -6.46 24.44
C PHE A 71 -14.54 -6.26 25.77
N GLY A 72 -13.20 -6.17 25.77
CA GLY A 72 -12.41 -5.86 26.96
C GLY A 72 -12.73 -4.48 27.54
N SER A 73 -12.88 -3.47 26.68
CA SER A 73 -13.21 -2.10 27.10
C SER A 73 -14.64 -1.97 27.63
N SER A 74 -15.56 -2.88 27.29
CA SER A 74 -16.93 -2.89 27.83
C SER A 74 -16.99 -3.12 29.36
N PHE A 75 -15.88 -3.49 29.99
CA PHE A 75 -15.74 -3.60 31.45
C PHE A 75 -15.10 -2.37 32.09
N LEU A 76 -14.62 -1.42 31.30
CA LEU A 76 -14.04 -0.17 31.76
C LEU A 76 -15.09 0.94 31.75
N ASP A 77 -14.80 2.02 32.48
CA ASP A 77 -15.60 3.23 32.39
C ASP A 77 -15.54 3.81 30.97
N PRO A 78 -16.65 4.39 30.46
CA PRO A 78 -16.67 4.99 29.12
C PRO A 78 -15.57 6.03 28.89
N THR A 79 -15.18 6.77 29.93
CA THR A 79 -14.09 7.76 29.85
C THR A 79 -12.72 7.17 29.52
N ALA A 80 -12.53 5.86 29.74
CA ALA A 80 -11.29 5.12 29.51
C ALA A 80 -11.35 4.23 28.26
N PHE A 81 -12.33 4.44 27.37
CA PHE A 81 -12.43 3.68 26.12
C PHE A 81 -11.25 4.01 25.17
N PRO A 82 -10.49 3.00 24.68
CA PRO A 82 -9.34 3.21 23.81
C PRO A 82 -9.76 3.45 22.35
N ALA A 83 -10.40 4.60 22.09
CA ALA A 83 -10.87 4.96 20.75
C ALA A 83 -9.72 5.13 19.74
N LEU A 84 -8.56 5.63 20.19
CA LEU A 84 -7.41 5.84 19.30
C LEU A 84 -6.91 4.52 18.72
N LEU A 85 -6.97 3.42 19.49
CA LEU A 85 -6.62 2.10 18.99
C LEU A 85 -7.48 1.63 17.83
N MET A 86 -8.77 1.99 17.76
CA MET A 86 -9.64 1.56 16.66
C MET A 86 -9.12 2.10 15.32
N GLY A 87 -8.79 3.38 15.26
CA GLY A 87 -8.19 3.99 14.07
C GLY A 87 -6.84 3.39 13.73
N ILE A 88 -5.98 3.16 14.73
CA ILE A 88 -4.62 2.62 14.51
C ILE A 88 -4.65 1.17 14.03
N ILE A 89 -5.50 0.31 14.62
CA ILE A 89 -5.63 -1.11 14.22
C ILE A 89 -5.96 -1.20 12.74
N PHE A 90 -6.97 -0.45 12.28
CA PHE A 90 -7.37 -0.51 10.87
C PHE A 90 -6.46 0.31 9.95
N SER A 91 -5.72 1.30 10.47
CA SER A 91 -4.70 1.99 9.69
C SER A 91 -3.64 1.03 9.17
N ALA A 92 -3.37 -0.10 9.84
CA ALA A 92 -2.47 -1.14 9.37
C ALA A 92 -2.90 -1.78 8.03
N PHE A 93 -4.11 -1.50 7.55
CA PHE A 93 -4.68 -2.00 6.28
C PHE A 93 -4.32 -1.15 5.05
N GLY A 94 -3.54 -0.07 5.21
CA GLY A 94 -3.00 0.73 4.10
C GLY A 94 -3.95 1.81 3.57
N GLY A 95 -5.25 1.55 3.50
CA GLY A 95 -6.25 2.52 3.04
C GLY A 95 -6.78 3.43 4.16
N ASP A 96 -6.49 4.73 4.12
CA ASP A 96 -6.99 5.72 5.09
C ASP A 96 -8.53 5.74 5.18
N ILE A 97 -9.22 5.67 4.04
CA ILE A 97 -10.68 5.69 3.95
C ILE A 97 -11.28 4.42 4.59
N LEU A 98 -10.70 3.26 4.29
CA LEU A 98 -11.13 1.99 4.87
C LEU A 98 -10.88 1.95 6.37
N ALA A 99 -9.70 2.39 6.81
CA ALA A 99 -9.33 2.48 8.21
C ALA A 99 -10.31 3.34 9.00
N LEU A 100 -10.62 4.52 8.47
CA LEU A 100 -11.59 5.42 9.05
C LEU A 100 -12.99 4.79 9.08
N SER A 101 -13.46 4.22 7.97
CA SER A 101 -14.80 3.62 7.90
C SER A 101 -15.00 2.47 8.90
N LEU A 102 -13.99 1.60 9.06
CA LEU A 102 -14.02 0.48 10.00
C LEU A 102 -13.91 0.94 11.44
N GLY A 103 -13.02 1.90 11.74
CA GLY A 103 -12.88 2.47 13.08
C GLY A 103 -14.16 3.16 13.55
N LEU A 104 -14.72 4.04 12.72
CA LEU A 104 -15.98 4.74 13.02
C LEU A 104 -17.16 3.76 13.21
N TYR A 105 -17.18 2.70 12.41
CA TYR A 105 -18.17 1.64 12.57
C TYR A 105 -18.07 0.94 13.93
N MET A 106 -16.84 0.61 14.37
CA MET A 106 -16.61 -0.01 15.68
C MET A 106 -17.05 0.89 16.83
N ASP A 107 -16.70 2.18 16.79
CA ASP A 107 -17.10 3.16 17.81
C ASP A 107 -18.62 3.31 17.88
N LEU A 108 -19.29 3.36 16.72
CA LEU A 108 -20.74 3.51 16.64
C LEU A 108 -21.45 2.27 17.20
N VAL A 109 -20.99 1.07 16.88
CA VAL A 109 -21.55 -0.15 17.47
C VAL A 109 -21.32 -0.20 18.97
N TYR A 110 -20.15 0.21 19.45
CA TYR A 110 -19.84 0.27 20.88
C TYR A 110 -20.80 1.19 21.64
N CYS A 111 -20.99 2.41 21.16
CA CYS A 111 -21.91 3.37 21.77
C CYS A 111 -23.36 2.89 21.76
N LEU A 112 -23.82 2.33 20.64
CA LEU A 112 -25.20 1.84 20.53
C LEU A 112 -25.44 0.60 21.39
N ALA A 113 -24.46 -0.31 21.47
CA ALA A 113 -24.59 -1.53 22.26
C ALA A 113 -24.55 -1.29 23.76
N LEU A 114 -23.90 -0.23 24.24
CA LEU A 114 -23.86 0.13 25.66
C LEU A 114 -24.82 1.26 26.04
N GLY A 115 -25.55 1.83 25.07
CA GLY A 115 -26.49 2.93 25.31
C GLY A 115 -25.81 4.24 25.74
N LEU A 116 -24.60 4.50 25.23
CA LEU A 116 -23.82 5.70 25.58
C LEU A 116 -24.43 6.97 24.97
N SER A 117 -24.17 8.12 25.61
CA SER A 117 -24.66 9.40 25.14
C SER A 117 -24.01 9.83 23.82
N GLY A 118 -24.70 10.69 23.06
CA GLY A 118 -24.15 11.23 21.81
C GLY A 118 -22.85 12.03 21.98
N PHE A 119 -22.57 12.51 23.20
CA PHE A 119 -21.31 13.16 23.54
C PHE A 119 -20.12 12.18 23.44
N TYR A 120 -20.24 10.99 24.03
CA TYR A 120 -19.21 9.95 23.93
C TYR A 120 -18.99 9.54 22.48
N THR A 121 -20.07 9.36 21.71
CA THR A 121 -19.99 9.03 20.29
C THR A 121 -19.23 10.08 19.49
N ALA A 122 -19.54 11.37 19.67
CA ALA A 122 -18.83 12.46 18.99
C ALA A 122 -17.34 12.50 19.38
N GLY A 123 -17.04 12.25 20.65
CA GLY A 123 -15.69 12.14 21.17
C GLY A 123 -14.87 11.04 20.52
N TYR A 124 -15.38 9.81 20.53
CA TYR A 124 -14.68 8.66 19.94
C TYR A 124 -14.47 8.81 18.44
N VAL A 125 -15.48 9.32 17.71
CA VAL A 125 -15.34 9.64 16.29
C VAL A 125 -14.19 10.63 16.05
N GLY A 126 -14.09 11.68 16.88
CA GLY A 126 -13.00 12.65 16.81
C GLY A 126 -11.63 12.03 17.10
N LEU A 127 -11.54 11.18 18.12
CA LEU A 127 -10.31 10.45 18.45
C LEU A 127 -9.89 9.52 17.31
N THR A 128 -10.81 8.72 16.76
CA THR A 128 -10.53 7.80 15.65
C THR A 128 -10.04 8.55 14.40
N LEU A 129 -10.59 9.73 14.10
CA LEU A 129 -10.07 10.61 13.05
C LEU A 129 -8.62 11.04 13.33
N CYS A 130 -8.32 11.50 14.55
CA CYS A 130 -6.96 11.85 14.96
C CYS A 130 -6.01 10.65 14.88
N ALA A 131 -6.45 9.46 15.28
CA ALA A 131 -5.66 8.23 15.22
C ALA A 131 -5.22 7.88 13.80
N VAL A 132 -6.12 7.97 12.81
CA VAL A 132 -5.77 7.72 11.40
C VAL A 132 -4.76 8.76 10.91
N LEU A 133 -4.93 10.04 11.25
CA LEU A 133 -3.95 11.09 10.87
C LEU A 133 -2.57 10.86 11.51
N LEU A 134 -2.53 10.49 12.80
CA LEU A 134 -1.28 10.19 13.51
C LEU A 134 -0.61 8.93 12.97
N SER A 135 -1.37 7.91 12.55
CA SER A 135 -0.83 6.69 11.96
C SER A 135 -0.01 6.95 10.70
N ARG A 136 -0.42 7.94 9.89
CA ARG A 136 0.32 8.36 8.69
C ARG A 136 1.68 8.97 9.02
N VAL A 137 1.77 9.71 10.12
CA VAL A 137 3.03 10.28 10.61
C VAL A 137 3.91 9.18 11.23
N LEU A 138 3.31 8.23 11.95
CA LEU A 138 4.02 7.08 12.56
C LEU A 138 4.70 6.17 11.53
N ARG A 139 4.15 6.09 10.31
CA ARG A 139 4.74 5.39 9.16
C ARG A 139 6.00 6.07 8.62
N GLN A 140 6.24 7.35 8.89
CA GLN A 140 7.43 8.03 8.40
C GLN A 140 8.70 7.62 9.17
N GLN A 141 9.85 7.60 8.50
CA GLN A 141 11.13 7.13 9.07
C GLN A 141 11.78 8.11 10.07
N LYS A 142 11.20 9.30 10.30
CA LYS A 142 11.82 10.32 11.17
C LYS A 142 11.50 10.08 12.64
N ARG A 143 12.54 9.79 13.42
CA ARG A 143 12.44 9.50 14.87
C ARG A 143 11.72 10.61 15.67
N PHE A 144 11.95 11.87 15.35
CA PHE A 144 11.32 13.01 16.05
C PHE A 144 9.80 13.03 15.88
N GLU A 145 9.32 12.79 14.65
CA GLU A 145 7.89 12.79 14.32
C GLU A 145 7.15 11.61 14.98
N LYS A 146 7.80 10.45 15.10
CA LYS A 146 7.28 9.30 15.85
C LYS A 146 7.12 9.60 17.35
N ILE A 147 8.11 10.24 17.96
CA ILE A 147 8.03 10.59 19.40
C ILE A 147 6.90 11.61 19.62
N SER A 148 6.78 12.62 18.77
CA SER A 148 5.69 13.61 18.89
C SER A 148 4.30 13.01 18.74
N SER A 149 4.13 11.99 17.89
CA SER A 149 2.83 11.32 17.71
C SER A 149 2.46 10.48 18.93
N TYR A 150 3.41 9.76 19.55
CA TYR A 150 3.12 9.05 20.81
C TYR A 150 2.73 9.99 21.95
N VAL A 151 3.41 11.13 22.09
CA VAL A 151 3.05 12.15 23.09
C VAL A 151 1.66 12.73 22.82
N MET A 152 1.31 12.94 21.55
CA MET A 152 -0.01 13.44 21.16
C MET A 152 -1.12 12.42 21.43
N MET A 153 -0.86 11.13 21.22
CA MET A 153 -1.82 10.08 21.57
C MET A 153 -2.16 10.11 23.05
N GLU A 154 -1.14 10.15 23.92
CA GLU A 154 -1.34 10.24 25.38
C GLU A 154 -2.16 11.48 25.77
N ALA A 155 -1.80 12.63 25.22
CA ALA A 155 -2.48 13.89 25.49
C ALA A 155 -3.95 13.87 25.04
N LEU A 156 -4.25 13.23 23.92
CA LEU A 156 -5.62 13.09 23.41
C LEU A 156 -6.46 12.16 24.29
N THR A 157 -5.92 11.01 24.71
CA THR A 157 -6.63 10.05 25.56
C THR A 157 -6.93 10.62 26.95
N VAL A 158 -5.91 11.20 27.61
CA VAL A 158 -6.09 11.85 28.93
C VAL A 158 -6.96 13.11 28.81
N GLY A 159 -6.77 13.90 27.74
CA GLY A 159 -7.56 15.11 27.48
C GLY A 159 -9.03 14.79 27.27
N PHE A 160 -9.35 13.75 26.49
CA PHE A 160 -10.72 13.31 26.30
C PHE A 160 -11.36 12.84 27.61
N ALA A 161 -10.66 12.03 28.40
CA ALA A 161 -11.17 11.56 29.69
C ALA A 161 -11.48 12.72 30.65
N ALA A 162 -10.62 13.76 30.68
CA ALA A 162 -10.83 14.96 31.49
C ALA A 162 -12.09 15.74 31.04
N VAL A 163 -12.24 15.94 29.73
CA VAL A 163 -13.40 16.64 29.17
C VAL A 163 -14.68 15.83 29.40
N ALA A 164 -14.66 14.53 29.13
CA ALA A 164 -15.79 13.64 29.34
C ALA A 164 -16.22 13.65 30.81
N GLY A 165 -15.32 13.35 31.75
CA GLY A 165 -15.64 13.35 33.18
C GLY A 165 -16.18 14.70 33.70
N TYR A 166 -15.65 15.82 33.20
CA TYR A 166 -16.17 17.14 33.58
C TYR A 166 -17.58 17.42 33.03
N PHE A 167 -17.84 17.10 31.75
CA PHE A 167 -19.10 17.45 31.10
C PHE A 167 -20.22 16.43 31.32
N THR A 168 -19.91 15.16 31.63
CA THR A 168 -20.93 14.14 31.91
C THR A 168 -21.21 13.99 33.40
N ASP A 169 -20.15 13.92 34.22
CA ASP A 169 -20.27 13.57 35.63
C ASP A 169 -20.08 14.77 36.56
N LEU A 170 -19.72 15.95 36.03
CA LEU A 170 -19.46 17.19 36.77
C LEU A 170 -18.37 17.05 37.85
N HIS A 171 -17.61 15.96 37.81
CA HIS A 171 -16.58 15.62 38.77
C HIS A 171 -15.32 15.14 38.05
N LEU A 172 -14.23 15.87 38.25
CA LEU A 172 -12.91 15.45 37.78
C LEU A 172 -12.21 14.69 38.90
N THR A 173 -12.16 13.37 38.82
CA THR A 173 -11.45 12.54 39.80
C THR A 173 -10.06 12.18 39.30
N TYR A 174 -9.10 12.13 40.23
CA TYR A 174 -7.73 11.72 39.92
C TYR A 174 -7.66 10.26 39.45
N GLU A 175 -8.56 9.40 39.92
CA GLU A 175 -8.67 8.00 39.51
C GLU A 175 -9.00 7.86 38.02
N MET A 176 -9.94 8.65 37.50
CA MET A 176 -10.27 8.65 36.06
C MET A 176 -9.06 9.03 35.19
N LEU A 177 -8.29 10.06 35.60
CA LEU A 177 -7.10 10.48 34.87
C LEU A 177 -5.99 9.43 34.92
N LEU A 178 -5.81 8.75 36.06
CA LEU A 178 -4.85 7.66 36.19
C LEU A 178 -5.22 6.47 35.30
N VAL A 179 -6.49 6.08 35.27
CA VAL A 179 -6.97 4.99 34.40
C VAL A 179 -6.80 5.38 32.93
N ALA A 180 -7.18 6.60 32.54
CA ALA A 180 -7.02 7.09 31.18
C ALA A 180 -5.55 7.15 30.74
N GLY A 181 -4.65 7.60 31.62
CA GLY A 181 -3.20 7.57 31.33
C GLY A 181 -2.65 6.15 31.24
N GLY A 182 -3.14 5.23 32.09
CA GLY A 182 -2.82 3.82 31.98
C GLY A 182 -3.25 3.22 30.63
N VAL A 183 -4.46 3.59 30.16
CA VAL A 183 -4.96 3.21 28.84
C VAL A 183 -4.08 3.80 27.75
N GLY A 184 -3.79 5.10 27.76
CA GLY A 184 -2.94 5.76 26.76
C GLY A 184 -1.56 5.10 26.63
N VAL A 185 -0.92 4.74 27.74
CA VAL A 185 0.35 3.99 27.73
C VAL A 185 0.19 2.62 27.06
N VAL A 186 -0.91 1.90 27.32
CA VAL A 186 -1.21 0.62 26.65
C VAL A 186 -1.43 0.83 25.15
N GLU A 187 -2.11 1.91 24.74
CA GLU A 187 -2.31 2.25 23.32
C GLU A 187 -0.98 2.51 22.61
N ILE A 188 -0.08 3.24 23.26
CA ILE A 188 1.27 3.52 22.74
C ILE A 188 2.09 2.24 22.62
N LEU A 189 2.10 1.39 23.66
CA LEU A 189 2.81 0.12 23.64
C LEU A 189 2.30 -0.81 22.54
N TYR A 190 0.97 -0.91 22.40
CA TYR A 190 0.34 -1.65 21.32
C TYR A 190 0.84 -1.13 19.96
N THR A 191 0.78 0.19 19.75
CA THR A 191 1.18 0.82 18.49
C THR A 191 2.67 0.60 18.18
N MET A 192 3.55 0.70 19.18
CA MET A 192 4.99 0.43 19.03
C MET A 192 5.30 -1.03 18.67
N LEU A 193 4.55 -1.99 19.22
CA LEU A 193 4.82 -3.41 19.03
C LEU A 193 4.20 -3.97 17.76
N ILE A 194 3.04 -3.48 17.36
CA ILE A 194 2.19 -4.14 16.36
C ILE A 194 2.29 -3.45 14.99
N LEU A 195 2.34 -2.11 14.94
CA LEU A 195 2.44 -1.38 13.68
C LEU A 195 3.69 -1.79 12.86
N PRO A 196 4.92 -1.86 13.44
CA PRO A 196 6.10 -2.25 12.68
C PRO A 196 6.09 -3.71 12.22
N ARG A 197 5.45 -4.60 13.00
CA ARG A 197 5.33 -6.02 12.62
C ARG A 197 4.41 -6.18 11.42
N PHE A 198 3.32 -5.42 11.38
CA PHE A 198 2.40 -5.43 10.26
C PHE A 198 2.97 -4.78 9.01
N GLU A 199 3.69 -3.67 9.13
CA GLU A 199 4.46 -3.10 8.02
C GLU A 199 5.49 -4.10 7.47
N GLY A 200 6.19 -4.82 8.35
CA GLY A 200 7.14 -5.87 7.95
C GLY A 200 6.49 -7.04 7.22
N LEU A 201 5.31 -7.51 7.67
CA LEU A 201 4.56 -8.57 7.00
C LEU A 201 4.13 -8.18 5.59
N ILE A 202 3.63 -6.96 5.40
CA ILE A 202 3.25 -6.43 4.09
C ILE A 202 4.47 -6.35 3.16
N GLY A 203 5.59 -5.83 3.66
CA GLY A 203 6.85 -5.76 2.91
C GLY A 203 7.40 -7.15 2.52
N HIS A 204 7.28 -8.14 3.41
CA HIS A 204 7.68 -9.53 3.10
C HIS A 204 6.82 -10.14 1.99
N GLU A 205 5.51 -9.93 2.02
CA GLU A 205 4.68 -10.37 0.91
C GLU A 205 5.11 -9.67 -0.39
N GLU A 206 5.35 -8.35 -0.36
CA GLU A 206 5.86 -7.56 -1.50
C GLU A 206 7.01 -8.28 -2.20
N VAL A 207 8.07 -8.55 -1.44
CA VAL A 207 9.27 -9.27 -1.88
C VAL A 207 8.92 -10.65 -2.44
N VAL A 208 8.12 -11.46 -1.73
CA VAL A 208 7.77 -12.83 -2.17
C VAL A 208 7.07 -12.84 -3.52
N LEU A 209 6.15 -11.91 -3.82
CA LEU A 209 5.55 -11.92 -5.16
C LEU A 209 6.49 -11.45 -6.25
N TYR A 210 7.39 -10.49 -5.99
CA TYR A 210 8.41 -10.21 -7.00
C TYR A 210 9.34 -11.41 -7.18
N GLU A 211 9.75 -12.11 -6.12
CA GLU A 211 10.51 -13.37 -6.25
C GLU A 211 9.77 -14.41 -7.10
N MET A 212 8.46 -14.58 -6.91
CA MET A 212 7.65 -15.47 -7.76
C MET A 212 7.55 -14.99 -9.22
N LEU A 213 7.43 -13.69 -9.45
CA LEU A 213 7.35 -13.11 -10.80
C LEU A 213 8.70 -13.14 -11.52
N LEU A 214 9.81 -13.07 -10.79
CA LEU A 214 11.17 -13.11 -11.32
C LEU A 214 11.66 -14.55 -11.51
N ASP A 215 10.97 -15.56 -10.97
CA ASP A 215 11.30 -16.97 -11.17
C ASP A 215 11.20 -17.34 -12.67
N PRO A 216 12.29 -17.80 -13.31
CA PRO A 216 12.25 -18.25 -14.71
C PRO A 216 11.24 -19.37 -14.99
N ALA A 217 10.85 -20.14 -13.97
CA ALA A 217 9.82 -21.18 -14.05
C ALA A 217 8.39 -20.63 -13.93
N TYR A 218 8.19 -19.32 -13.79
CA TYR A 218 6.88 -18.71 -13.80
C TYR A 218 6.18 -18.94 -15.14
N SER A 219 4.92 -19.37 -15.10
CA SER A 219 4.18 -19.86 -16.28
C SER A 219 4.18 -18.87 -17.44
N LEU A 220 4.02 -17.58 -17.13
CA LEU A 220 3.95 -16.53 -18.16
C LEU A 220 5.30 -16.29 -18.85
N LEU A 221 6.42 -16.45 -18.14
CA LEU A 221 7.75 -16.35 -18.75
C LEU A 221 8.05 -17.57 -19.62
N MET A 222 7.59 -18.75 -19.22
CA MET A 222 7.66 -19.94 -20.07
C MET A 222 6.83 -19.78 -21.34
N GLU A 223 5.64 -19.17 -21.25
CA GLU A 223 4.81 -18.83 -22.41
C GLU A 223 5.52 -17.84 -23.35
N LEU A 224 6.06 -16.75 -22.80
CA LEU A 224 6.82 -15.75 -23.58
C LEU A 224 8.02 -16.39 -24.30
N ARG A 225 8.76 -17.25 -23.61
CA ARG A 225 9.88 -17.99 -24.17
C ARG A 225 9.46 -18.92 -25.30
N SER A 226 8.34 -19.62 -25.13
CA SER A 226 7.78 -20.51 -26.16
C SER A 226 7.26 -19.74 -27.38
N PHE A 227 6.75 -18.52 -27.17
CA PHE A 227 6.29 -17.63 -28.23
C PHE A 227 7.45 -17.07 -29.05
N SER A 228 8.48 -16.54 -28.37
CA SER A 228 9.68 -16.02 -29.02
C SER A 228 10.86 -15.99 -28.05
N GLU A 229 11.85 -16.86 -28.29
CA GLU A 229 13.11 -16.84 -27.53
C GLU A 229 13.83 -15.49 -27.66
N ALA A 230 13.75 -14.83 -28.83
CA ALA A 230 14.39 -13.53 -29.03
C ALA A 230 13.76 -12.43 -28.14
N GLU A 231 12.42 -12.42 -28.04
CA GLU A 231 11.71 -11.48 -27.17
C GLU A 231 11.99 -11.77 -25.69
N TYR A 232 12.03 -13.05 -25.30
CA TYR A 232 12.41 -13.45 -23.95
C TYR A 232 13.83 -13.01 -23.58
N GLN A 233 14.82 -13.27 -24.46
CA GLN A 233 16.21 -12.86 -24.22
C GLN A 233 16.34 -11.34 -24.11
N ARG A 234 15.63 -10.59 -24.95
CA ARG A 234 15.58 -9.13 -24.86
C ARG A 234 14.97 -8.66 -23.54
N ALA A 235 13.86 -9.26 -23.12
CA ALA A 235 13.23 -8.95 -21.84
C ALA A 235 14.18 -9.21 -20.66
N CYS A 236 14.92 -10.33 -20.67
CA CYS A 236 15.95 -10.62 -19.66
C CYS A 236 17.05 -9.56 -19.61
N LYS A 237 17.53 -9.05 -20.76
CA LYS A 237 18.52 -7.97 -20.81
C LYS A 237 17.97 -6.68 -20.22
N VAL A 238 16.78 -6.26 -20.64
CA VAL A 238 16.14 -5.03 -20.14
C VAL A 238 15.89 -5.13 -18.64
N ALA A 239 15.38 -6.27 -18.16
CA ALA A 239 15.17 -6.55 -16.74
C ALA A 239 16.45 -6.41 -15.92
N HIS A 240 17.54 -7.03 -16.40
CA HIS A 240 18.82 -6.99 -15.71
C HIS A 240 19.37 -5.56 -15.61
N LEU A 241 19.37 -4.81 -16.72
CA LEU A 241 19.83 -3.42 -16.73
C LEU A 241 18.94 -2.52 -15.85
N ALA A 242 17.63 -2.71 -15.90
CA ALA A 242 16.67 -1.95 -15.11
C ALA A 242 16.88 -2.18 -13.60
N ARG A 243 17.12 -3.43 -13.18
CA ARG A 243 17.46 -3.77 -11.79
C ARG A 243 18.69 -3.00 -11.32
N LEU A 244 19.79 -3.07 -12.09
CA LEU A 244 21.05 -2.42 -11.72
C LEU A 244 20.93 -0.90 -11.65
N CYS A 245 20.09 -0.30 -12.50
CA CYS A 245 19.78 1.12 -12.44
C CYS A 245 18.94 1.48 -11.22
N GLY A 246 17.95 0.64 -10.89
CA GLY A 246 17.11 0.81 -9.71
C GLY A 246 17.92 0.76 -8.40
N GLU A 247 18.84 -0.21 -8.30
CA GLU A 247 19.77 -0.34 -7.17
C GLU A 247 20.69 0.89 -7.01
N GLU A 248 21.17 1.47 -8.12
CA GLU A 248 22.09 2.63 -8.10
C GLU A 248 21.44 3.92 -7.56
N ILE A 249 20.14 4.10 -7.80
CA ILE A 249 19.40 5.29 -7.34
C ILE A 249 18.57 5.04 -6.07
N GLY A 250 18.45 3.78 -5.63
CA GLY A 250 17.75 3.40 -4.40
C GLY A 250 16.23 3.29 -4.54
N VAL A 251 15.72 2.97 -5.72
CA VAL A 251 14.28 2.71 -5.97
C VAL A 251 13.99 1.21 -5.90
N ASN A 252 12.74 0.80 -6.13
CA ASN A 252 12.35 -0.62 -6.06
C ASN A 252 12.97 -1.41 -7.23
N ALA A 253 14.15 -2.00 -7.00
CA ALA A 253 14.89 -2.75 -8.01
C ALA A 253 14.14 -4.00 -8.51
N ASN A 254 13.38 -4.67 -7.63
CA ASN A 254 12.58 -5.84 -7.99
C ASN A 254 11.42 -5.46 -8.93
N LEU A 255 10.79 -4.29 -8.70
CA LEU A 255 9.79 -3.74 -9.61
C LEU A 255 10.41 -3.34 -10.95
N CYS A 256 11.62 -2.74 -10.96
CA CYS A 256 12.34 -2.43 -12.20
C CYS A 256 12.64 -3.70 -13.01
N GLU A 257 13.10 -4.76 -12.35
CA GLU A 257 13.42 -6.05 -12.97
C GLU A 257 12.15 -6.71 -13.53
N ALA A 258 11.07 -6.79 -12.74
CA ALA A 258 9.80 -7.32 -13.20
C ALA A 258 9.21 -6.48 -14.33
N GLY A 259 9.30 -5.16 -14.24
CA GLY A 259 8.91 -4.23 -15.31
C GLY A 259 9.63 -4.56 -16.61
N GLY A 260 10.96 -4.70 -16.58
CA GLY A 260 11.75 -5.07 -17.75
C GLY A 260 11.48 -6.48 -18.30
N LEU A 261 11.06 -7.44 -17.46
CA LEU A 261 10.66 -8.78 -17.93
C LEU A 261 9.31 -8.77 -18.64
N TYR A 262 8.35 -8.02 -18.10
CA TYR A 262 6.94 -8.13 -18.50
C TYR A 262 6.44 -7.00 -19.42
N TYR A 263 7.19 -5.91 -19.62
CA TYR A 263 6.72 -4.74 -20.38
C TYR A 263 6.17 -5.05 -21.79
N ARG A 264 6.71 -6.05 -22.49
CA ARG A 264 6.30 -6.46 -23.85
C ARG A 264 5.44 -7.73 -23.93
N ILE A 265 4.90 -8.22 -22.82
CA ILE A 265 4.07 -9.46 -22.82
C ILE A 265 2.85 -9.40 -23.75
N GLY A 266 2.34 -8.18 -24.02
CA GLY A 266 1.20 -7.97 -24.92
C GLY A 266 1.42 -8.51 -26.33
N LYS A 267 2.67 -8.61 -26.78
CA LYS A 267 3.05 -9.13 -28.10
C LYS A 267 2.56 -10.54 -28.38
N MET A 268 2.42 -11.36 -27.35
CA MET A 268 1.93 -12.73 -27.49
C MET A 268 0.48 -12.77 -28.04
N MET A 269 -0.28 -11.70 -27.88
CA MET A 269 -1.68 -11.58 -28.29
C MET A 269 -1.88 -10.68 -29.52
N GLY A 270 -0.82 -10.04 -30.01
CA GLY A 270 -0.86 -9.10 -31.13
C GLY A 270 -1.37 -7.70 -30.79
N GLU A 271 -1.71 -6.92 -31.81
CA GLU A 271 -2.14 -5.53 -31.68
C GLU A 271 -3.62 -5.41 -31.24
N PRO A 272 -3.99 -4.44 -30.39
CA PRO A 272 -3.12 -3.46 -29.70
C PRO A 272 -2.32 -4.09 -28.54
N GLU A 273 -0.99 -3.99 -28.58
CA GLU A 273 -0.11 -4.68 -27.62
C GLU A 273 -0.34 -4.24 -26.17
N ILE A 274 -0.47 -2.93 -25.92
CA ILE A 274 -0.62 -2.37 -24.56
C ILE A 274 -1.91 -2.85 -23.89
N ASP A 275 -3.04 -2.83 -24.60
CA ASP A 275 -4.33 -3.30 -24.06
C ASP A 275 -4.28 -4.78 -23.71
N HIS A 276 -3.59 -5.59 -24.52
CA HIS A 276 -3.38 -7.00 -24.24
C HIS A 276 -2.47 -7.20 -23.02
N ALA A 277 -1.41 -6.41 -22.88
CA ALA A 277 -0.54 -6.45 -21.71
C ALA A 277 -1.32 -6.16 -20.41
N VAL A 278 -2.17 -5.13 -20.41
CA VAL A 278 -3.04 -4.79 -19.26
C VAL A 278 -4.07 -5.90 -18.97
N LYS A 279 -4.64 -6.54 -20.01
CA LYS A 279 -5.54 -7.69 -19.82
C LYS A 279 -4.83 -8.90 -19.21
N ILE A 280 -3.58 -9.17 -19.61
CA ILE A 280 -2.78 -10.25 -19.05
C ILE A 280 -2.44 -9.94 -17.58
N ALA A 281 -1.99 -8.71 -17.31
CA ALA A 281 -1.71 -8.22 -15.96
C ALA A 281 -2.92 -8.41 -15.02
N GLY A 282 -4.13 -8.07 -15.50
CA GLY A 282 -5.37 -8.28 -14.74
C GLY A 282 -5.72 -9.75 -14.50
N ARG A 283 -5.43 -10.66 -15.45
CA ARG A 283 -5.66 -12.11 -15.28
C ARG A 283 -4.69 -12.75 -14.29
N HIS A 284 -3.44 -12.27 -14.27
CA HIS A 284 -2.38 -12.78 -13.41
C HIS A 284 -2.23 -11.99 -12.10
N ASN A 285 -3.13 -11.04 -11.83
CA ASN A 285 -3.12 -10.18 -10.63
C ASN A 285 -1.78 -9.47 -10.38
N PHE A 286 -1.21 -8.88 -11.43
CA PHE A 286 0.01 -8.09 -11.30
C PHE A 286 -0.21 -6.89 -10.36
N PRO A 287 0.83 -6.45 -9.63
CA PRO A 287 0.78 -5.20 -8.87
C PRO A 287 0.39 -4.04 -9.79
N LYS A 288 -0.27 -3.02 -9.22
CA LYS A 288 -0.68 -1.84 -9.99
C LYS A 288 0.56 -1.12 -10.54
N GLU A 289 1.61 -1.01 -9.75
CA GLU A 289 2.86 -0.37 -10.11
C GLU A 289 3.48 -1.06 -11.34
N LEU A 290 3.47 -2.39 -11.36
CA LEU A 290 3.91 -3.15 -12.54
C LEU A 290 2.98 -2.93 -13.73
N THR A 291 1.67 -2.95 -13.51
CA THR A 291 0.67 -2.72 -14.58
C THR A 291 0.80 -1.33 -15.19
N ASP A 292 1.10 -0.32 -14.38
CA ASP A 292 1.34 1.06 -14.82
C ASP A 292 2.60 1.13 -15.71
N ILE A 293 3.68 0.41 -15.36
CA ILE A 293 4.87 0.26 -16.23
C ILE A 293 4.48 -0.35 -17.59
N LEU A 294 3.68 -1.43 -17.60
CA LEU A 294 3.22 -2.09 -18.83
C LEU A 294 2.35 -1.16 -19.70
N TYR A 295 1.67 -0.18 -19.10
CA TYR A 295 0.86 0.79 -19.80
C TYR A 295 1.68 1.97 -20.36
N GLU A 296 2.77 2.33 -19.66
CA GLU A 296 3.58 3.53 -19.93
C GLU A 296 4.85 3.27 -20.75
N TYR A 297 5.27 2.01 -20.93
CA TYR A 297 6.61 1.68 -21.43
C TYR A 297 6.95 2.24 -22.82
N GLU A 298 5.97 2.50 -23.69
CA GLU A 298 6.22 3.10 -25.01
C GLU A 298 6.20 4.63 -25.00
N ALA A 299 5.78 5.24 -23.89
CA ALA A 299 5.52 6.67 -23.76
C ALA A 299 4.56 7.25 -24.83
N VAL A 300 3.72 6.41 -25.46
CA VAL A 300 2.75 6.82 -26.50
C VAL A 300 1.42 7.25 -25.88
N LEU A 301 0.82 6.38 -25.05
CA LEU A 301 -0.47 6.66 -24.40
C LEU A 301 -0.31 7.59 -23.20
N LYS A 302 0.74 7.35 -22.42
CA LYS A 302 1.06 8.07 -21.20
C LYS A 302 2.57 8.07 -20.99
N LYS A 303 3.13 9.20 -20.58
CA LYS A 303 4.55 9.30 -20.22
C LYS A 303 4.84 8.50 -18.94
N PRO A 304 6.09 8.05 -18.73
CA PRO A 304 6.50 7.43 -17.48
C PRO A 304 6.16 8.31 -16.27
N SER A 305 5.37 7.78 -15.34
CA SER A 305 4.90 8.51 -14.15
C SER A 305 5.63 8.14 -12.86
N SER A 306 6.40 7.06 -12.86
CA SER A 306 7.27 6.64 -11.75
C SER A 306 8.74 6.56 -12.16
N GLU A 307 9.63 6.56 -11.17
CA GLU A 307 11.07 6.40 -11.39
C GLU A 307 11.38 5.04 -12.02
N GLU A 308 10.69 3.98 -11.59
CA GLU A 308 10.84 2.63 -12.13
C GLU A 308 10.36 2.53 -13.59
N SER A 309 9.24 3.17 -13.93
CA SER A 309 8.71 3.24 -15.31
C SER A 309 9.71 3.94 -16.24
N ALA A 310 10.29 5.04 -15.78
CA ALA A 310 11.31 5.77 -16.54
C ALA A 310 12.60 4.95 -16.71
N ILE A 311 13.05 4.20 -15.70
CA ILE A 311 14.20 3.29 -15.81
C ILE A 311 13.94 2.22 -16.87
N VAL A 312 12.78 1.56 -16.84
CA VAL A 312 12.43 0.51 -17.81
C VAL A 312 12.40 1.08 -19.23
N HIS A 313 11.79 2.26 -19.42
CA HIS A 313 11.78 2.95 -20.70
C HIS A 313 13.19 3.31 -21.19
N MET A 314 14.06 3.84 -20.33
CA MET A 314 15.47 4.14 -20.67
C MET A 314 16.23 2.89 -21.11
N CYS A 315 16.08 1.79 -20.37
CA CYS A 315 16.75 0.52 -20.66
C CYS A 315 16.26 -0.08 -21.97
N ASP A 316 14.95 -0.13 -22.22
CA ASP A 316 14.41 -0.64 -23.49
C ASP A 316 14.85 0.20 -24.69
N ALA A 317 14.74 1.52 -24.60
CA ALA A 317 15.13 2.42 -25.69
C ALA A 317 16.63 2.27 -26.03
N LEU A 318 17.45 2.07 -25.00
CA LEU A 318 18.88 1.82 -25.18
C LEU A 318 19.14 0.47 -25.86
N VAL A 319 18.58 -0.62 -25.33
CA VAL A 319 18.70 -1.97 -25.92
C VAL A 319 18.18 -1.97 -27.36
N LYS A 320 17.06 -1.28 -27.64
CA LYS A 320 16.52 -1.09 -28.99
C LYS A 320 17.53 -0.47 -29.94
N LYS A 321 18.17 0.63 -29.53
CA LYS A 321 19.17 1.30 -30.37
C LYS A 321 20.41 0.43 -30.55
N VAL A 322 20.92 -0.20 -29.49
CA VAL A 322 22.10 -1.07 -29.57
C VAL A 322 21.86 -2.25 -30.49
N GLU A 323 20.71 -2.93 -30.40
CA GLU A 323 20.36 -4.03 -31.30
C GLU A 323 20.23 -3.55 -32.76
N ALA A 324 19.66 -2.38 -33.01
CA ALA A 324 19.59 -1.79 -34.34
C ALA A 324 20.98 -1.48 -34.91
N PHE A 325 21.88 -0.94 -34.08
CA PHE A 325 23.28 -0.72 -34.47
C PHE A 325 24.02 -2.03 -34.72
N ALA A 326 23.85 -3.06 -33.89
CA ALA A 326 24.47 -4.37 -34.08
C ALA A 326 24.00 -5.04 -35.37
N ALA A 327 22.70 -4.98 -35.68
CA ALA A 327 22.14 -5.47 -36.93
C ALA A 327 22.73 -4.74 -38.16
N ALA A 328 22.86 -3.41 -38.10
CA ALA A 328 23.50 -2.61 -39.15
C ALA A 328 25.01 -2.88 -39.28
N SER A 329 25.72 -3.06 -38.17
CA SER A 329 27.17 -3.29 -38.12
C SER A 329 27.58 -4.69 -38.61
N SER A 330 26.68 -5.68 -38.58
CA SER A 330 26.93 -6.97 -39.26
C SER A 330 27.18 -6.82 -40.77
N SER A 331 26.82 -5.65 -41.35
CA SER A 331 27.09 -5.26 -42.73
C SER A 331 28.20 -4.21 -42.91
N MET A 332 28.79 -3.68 -41.84
CA MET A 332 29.84 -2.66 -41.87
C MET A 332 30.86 -2.89 -40.72
N GLU A 333 32.13 -3.10 -41.07
CA GLU A 333 33.28 -3.40 -40.19
C GLU A 333 33.69 -2.29 -39.19
N SER A 334 32.78 -1.43 -38.72
CA SER A 334 33.11 -0.39 -37.74
C SER A 334 32.79 -0.83 -36.30
N SER A 335 33.81 -0.87 -35.43
CA SER A 335 33.58 -0.95 -33.99
C SER A 335 33.06 0.40 -33.51
N TRP A 336 31.74 0.55 -33.44
CA TRP A 336 31.10 1.77 -32.94
C TRP A 336 31.34 1.94 -31.44
N ASN A 337 31.42 3.20 -30.98
CA ASN A 337 31.65 3.51 -29.57
C ASN A 337 30.33 3.40 -28.79
N GLN A 338 30.20 2.32 -28.04
CA GLN A 338 29.00 2.00 -27.27
C GLN A 338 28.65 3.06 -26.22
N GLU A 339 29.66 3.64 -25.57
CA GLU A 339 29.45 4.72 -24.61
C GLU A 339 28.78 5.92 -25.27
N MET A 340 29.23 6.28 -26.48
CA MET A 340 28.67 7.42 -27.22
C MET A 340 27.20 7.20 -27.58
N VAL A 341 26.84 5.97 -27.99
CA VAL A 341 25.43 5.61 -28.26
C VAL A 341 24.58 5.72 -27.00
N ILE A 342 25.09 5.26 -25.85
CA ILE A 342 24.41 5.40 -24.56
C ILE A 342 24.16 6.88 -24.23
N TYR A 343 25.21 7.71 -24.32
CA TYR A 343 25.10 9.15 -24.05
C TYR A 343 24.10 9.84 -24.98
N GLN A 344 24.20 9.62 -26.29
CA GLN A 344 23.31 10.23 -27.28
C GLN A 344 21.86 9.81 -27.04
N THR A 345 21.62 8.52 -26.86
CA THR A 345 20.27 7.97 -26.65
C THR A 345 19.60 8.58 -25.43
N LEU A 346 20.29 8.55 -24.28
CA LEU A 346 19.70 9.04 -23.04
C LEU A 346 19.53 10.56 -23.05
N ASN A 347 20.49 11.31 -23.63
CA ASN A 347 20.36 12.76 -23.75
C ASN A 347 19.23 13.17 -24.70
N GLU A 348 19.03 12.46 -25.81
CA GLU A 348 17.90 12.68 -26.71
C GLU A 348 16.57 12.45 -25.97
N LEU A 349 16.43 11.32 -25.27
CA LEU A 349 15.21 11.02 -24.51
C LEU A 349 14.94 12.05 -23.41
N SER A 350 15.99 12.51 -22.72
CA SER A 350 15.88 13.59 -21.73
C SER A 350 15.47 14.92 -22.38
N SER A 351 15.99 15.26 -23.57
CA SER A 351 15.66 16.49 -24.27
C SER A 351 14.21 16.55 -24.77
N LEU A 352 13.56 15.39 -24.95
CA LEU A 352 12.15 15.28 -25.33
C LEU A 352 11.19 15.56 -24.17
N GLY A 353 11.67 15.71 -22.93
CA GLY A 353 10.83 15.90 -21.75
C GLY A 353 9.91 14.70 -21.46
N ILE A 354 10.33 13.49 -21.84
CA ILE A 354 9.55 12.26 -21.59
C ILE A 354 9.51 11.92 -20.10
N TYR A 355 10.55 12.29 -19.35
CA TYR A 355 10.72 11.92 -17.94
C TYR A 355 10.24 13.00 -16.95
N ASP A 356 9.68 14.12 -17.43
CA ASP A 356 9.29 15.25 -16.59
C ASP A 356 8.22 14.87 -15.54
N ASP A 357 7.39 13.87 -15.85
CA ASP A 357 6.32 13.37 -14.97
C ASP A 357 6.76 12.23 -14.04
N SER A 358 7.98 11.69 -14.22
CA SER A 358 8.47 10.47 -13.55
C SER A 358 9.10 10.69 -12.17
N SER A 359 9.15 11.93 -11.70
CA SER A 359 9.84 12.38 -10.48
C SER A 359 11.37 12.15 -10.41
N ILE A 360 11.99 11.56 -11.45
CA ILE A 360 13.45 11.40 -11.53
C ILE A 360 14.15 12.76 -11.51
N SER A 361 15.03 12.95 -10.54
CA SER A 361 15.93 14.11 -10.50
C SER A 361 17.06 13.99 -11.53
N MET A 362 17.60 15.13 -11.95
CA MET A 362 18.76 15.16 -12.85
C MET A 362 19.97 14.40 -12.27
N ASN A 363 20.16 14.42 -10.96
CA ASN A 363 21.23 13.65 -10.32
C ASN A 363 21.02 12.13 -10.48
N GLN A 364 19.79 11.65 -10.25
CA GLN A 364 19.45 10.24 -10.46
C GLN A 364 19.61 9.84 -11.93
N PHE A 365 19.15 10.67 -12.88
CA PHE A 365 19.35 10.44 -14.31
C PHE A 365 20.83 10.28 -14.67
N LEU A 366 21.70 11.14 -14.15
CA LEU A 366 23.15 11.05 -14.38
C LEU A 366 23.75 9.76 -13.80
N LYS A 367 23.29 9.32 -12.63
CA LYS A 367 23.69 8.04 -12.03
C LYS A 367 23.26 6.84 -12.88
N ILE A 368 22.00 6.79 -13.32
CA ILE A 368 21.48 5.76 -14.22
C ILE A 368 22.33 5.69 -15.49
N ARG A 369 22.57 6.83 -16.13
CA ARG A 369 23.40 6.90 -17.34
C ARG A 369 24.80 6.36 -17.11
N ASN A 370 25.47 6.78 -16.03
CA ASN A 370 26.81 6.30 -15.71
C ASN A 370 26.82 4.80 -15.38
N ARG A 371 25.76 4.28 -14.75
CA ARG A 371 25.57 2.85 -14.49
C ARG A 371 25.46 2.07 -15.80
N LEU A 372 24.61 2.51 -16.73
CA LEU A 372 24.43 1.89 -18.04
C LEU A 372 25.71 1.92 -18.88
N VAL A 373 26.51 2.98 -18.80
CA VAL A 373 27.82 3.06 -19.47
C VAL A 373 28.78 1.99 -18.92
N ARG A 374 28.84 1.80 -17.59
CA ARG A 374 29.68 0.77 -16.97
C ARG A 374 29.28 -0.65 -17.38
N GLU A 375 27.98 -0.87 -17.52
CA GLU A 375 27.40 -2.16 -17.93
C GLU A 375 27.28 -2.27 -19.45
N GLY A 376 27.98 -1.42 -20.22
CA GLY A 376 27.88 -1.38 -21.68
C GLY A 376 28.02 -2.74 -22.35
N SER A 377 28.89 -3.62 -21.87
CA SER A 377 29.03 -4.99 -22.42
C SER A 377 27.78 -5.88 -22.30
N LEU A 378 26.83 -5.53 -21.43
CA LEU A 378 25.60 -6.27 -21.17
C LEU A 378 24.39 -5.72 -21.96
N VAL A 379 24.54 -4.52 -22.54
CA VAL A 379 23.57 -3.89 -23.44
C VAL A 379 23.75 -4.47 -24.84
#